data_AF-A0A3D3GBN5-F1
#
_entry.id   AF-A0A3D3GBN5-F1
#
_cell.length_a   1.000
_cell.length_b   1.000
_cell.length_c   1.000
_cell.angle_alpha   90.00
_cell.angle_beta   90.00
_cell.angle_gamma   90.00
#
_symmetry.space_group_name_H-M   'P 1'
#
loop_
_entity.id
_entity.type
_entity.pdbx_description
1 polymer ?
#
loop_
_entity_poly.entity_id
_entity_poly.type
_entity_poly.pdbx_seq_one_letter_code
_entity_poly.pdbx_strand_id
1 'polypeptide(L)' 'MTFELSETEASLLISELQLRLEEKRLELARTDSREYQHSLKKDVDLLEGIHSRLRATLAYEQAA' A
#
# COMPACT_ATOMS: atom_id res chain seq x y z
N MET A 1 17.03 -10.89 12.88
CA MET A 1 17.26 -9.43 12.92
C MET A 1 15.93 -8.80 12.54
N THR A 2 15.15 -8.36 13.52
CA THR A 2 13.89 -7.62 13.28
C THR A 2 14.29 -6.18 12.97
N PHE A 3 14.03 -5.73 11.74
CA PHE A 3 14.13 -4.32 11.39
C PHE A 3 12.91 -3.62 12.00
N GLU A 4 13.14 -2.86 13.07
CA GLU A 4 12.14 -1.94 13.60
C GLU A 4 12.21 -0.66 12.76
N LEU A 5 11.12 -0.36 12.04
CA LEU A 5 10.97 0.91 11.35
C LEU A 5 10.67 1.99 12.38
N SER A 6 11.34 3.13 12.30
CA SER A 6 10.91 4.29 13.11
C SER A 6 9.53 4.76 12.68
N GLU A 7 8.79 5.40 13.59
CA GLU A 7 7.45 5.94 13.33
C GLU A 7 7.41 6.87 12.09
N THR A 8 8.46 7.67 11.91
CA THR A 8 8.63 8.55 10.75
C THR A 8 8.80 7.74 9.46
N GLU A 9 9.64 6.70 9.46
CA GLU A 9 9.84 5.85 8.29
C GLU A 9 8.58 5.07 7.93
N ALA A 10 7.86 4.56 8.92
CA ALA A 10 6.60 3.86 8.71
C ALA A 10 5.52 4.81 8.16
N SER A 11 5.46 6.05 8.63
CA SER A 11 4.54 7.09 8.12
C SER A 11 4.87 7.52 6.68
N LEU A 12 6.16 7.64 6.35
CA LEU A 12 6.62 7.93 4.99
C LEU A 12 6.27 6.77 4.04
N LEU A 13 6.51 5.53 4.46
CA LEU A 13 6.16 4.34 3.68
C LEU A 13 4.65 4.23 3.45
N ILE A 14 3.82 4.54 4.44
CA ILE A 14 2.36 4.61 4.27
C ILE A 14 1.99 5.64 3.21
N SER A 15 2.55 6.84 3.28
CA SER A 15 2.27 7.93 2.33
C SER A 15 2.70 7.55 0.91
N GLU A 16 3.87 6.94 0.74
CA GLU A 16 4.36 6.47 -0.55
C GLU A 16 3.50 5.33 -1.11
N LEU A 17 3.08 4.38 -0.27
CA LEU A 17 2.16 3.31 -0.65
C LEU A 17 0.82 3.88 -1.11
N GLN A 18 0.27 4.88 -0.41
CA GLN A 18 -0.98 5.54 -0.79
C GLN A 18 -0.87 6.19 -2.16
N LEU A 19 0.22 6.90 -2.44
CA LEU A 19 0.47 7.53 -3.73
C LEU A 19 0.50 6.48 -4.86
N ARG A 20 1.29 5.42 -4.71
CA ARG A 20 1.38 4.33 -5.71
C ARG A 20 0.04 3.65 -5.94
N LEU A 21 -0.78 3.52 -4.90
CA LEU A 21 -2.10 2.92 -4.98
C LEU A 21 -3.07 3.79 -5.79
N GLU A 22 -2.99 5.12 -5.60
CA GLU A 22 -3.75 6.08 -6.39
C GLU A 22 -3.34 6.08 -7.86
N GLU A 23 -2.03 6.02 -8.15
CA GLU A 23 -1.49 5.88 -9.50
C GLU A 23 -2.03 4.62 -10.19
N LYS A 24 -2.01 3.47 -9.50
CA LYS A 24 -2.50 2.20 -10.05
C LYS A 24 -4.02 2.19 -10.26
N ARG A 25 -4.78 2.84 -9.39
CA ARG A 25 -6.24 3.03 -9.57
C ARG A 25 -6.55 3.91 -10.78
N LEU A 26 -5.80 4.99 -10.97
CA LEU A 26 -5.91 5.85 -12.15
C LEU A 26 -5.57 5.09 -13.44
N GLU A 27 -4.51 4.28 -13.41
CA GLU A 27 -4.11 3.44 -14.53
C GLU A 27 -5.17 2.40 -14.89
N LEU A 28 -5.77 1.75 -13.87
CA LEU A 28 -6.88 0.81 -14.05
C LEU A 28 -8.10 1.48 -14.69
N ALA A 29 -8.44 2.70 -14.26
CA ALA A 29 -9.57 3.45 -14.79
C ALA A 29 -9.37 3.89 -16.26
N ARG A 30 -8.13 3.95 -16.74
CA ARG A 30 -7.77 4.45 -18.07
C ARG A 30 -7.44 3.35 -19.08
N THR A 31 -7.26 2.11 -18.64
CA THR A 31 -6.87 1.01 -19.53
C THR A 31 -8.06 0.18 -19.99
N ASP A 32 -8.11 -0.13 -21.29
CA ASP A 32 -9.13 -1.00 -21.91
C ASP A 32 -8.67 -2.47 -22.01
N SER A 33 -7.42 -2.76 -21.66
CA SER A 33 -6.89 -4.12 -21.70
C SER A 33 -7.37 -4.93 -20.50
N ARG A 34 -8.23 -5.92 -20.71
CA ARG A 34 -8.73 -6.81 -19.63
C ARG A 34 -7.62 -7.57 -18.91
N GLU A 35 -6.60 -8.01 -19.63
CA GLU A 35 -5.43 -8.70 -19.03
C GLU A 35 -4.65 -7.74 -18.14
N TYR A 36 -4.45 -6.51 -18.59
CA TYR A 36 -3.75 -5.49 -17.82
C TYR A 36 -4.57 -5.05 -16.60
N GLN A 37 -5.89 -4.88 -16.75
CA GLN A 37 -6.81 -4.62 -15.63
C GLN A 37 -6.74 -5.71 -14.56
N HIS A 38 -6.66 -6.98 -14.97
CA HIS A 38 -6.55 -8.09 -14.03
C HIS A 38 -5.21 -8.07 -13.27
N SER A 39 -4.11 -7.75 -13.95
CA SER A 39 -2.80 -7.58 -13.30
C SER A 39 -2.80 -6.41 -12.32
N LEU A 40 -3.30 -5.24 -12.75
CA LEU A 40 -3.40 -4.04 -11.91
C LEU A 40 -4.27 -4.27 -10.68
N LYS A 41 -5.37 -5.03 -10.80
CA LYS A 41 -6.22 -5.37 -9.67
C LYS A 41 -5.46 -6.19 -8.61
N LYS A 42 -4.66 -7.17 -9.03
CA LYS A 42 -3.81 -7.95 -8.09
C LYS A 42 -2.80 -7.05 -7.38
N ASP A 43 -2.20 -6.11 -8.11
CA ASP A 43 -1.24 -5.18 -7.53
C ASP A 43 -1.92 -4.24 -6.51
N VAL A 44 -3.11 -3.73 -6.83
CA VAL A 44 -3.92 -2.93 -5.89
C VAL A 44 -4.27 -3.73 -4.64
N ASP A 45 -4.79 -4.95 -4.79
CA ASP A 45 -5.18 -5.81 -3.66
C ASP A 45 -3.96 -6.10 -2.75
N LEU A 46 -2.78 -6.34 -3.34
CA LEU A 46 -1.53 -6.56 -2.60
C LEU A 46 -1.12 -5.30 -1.82
N LEU A 47 -1.13 -4.14 -2.47
CA LEU A 47 -0.75 -2.87 -1.85
C LEU A 47 -1.72 -2.47 -0.73
N GLU A 48 -3.03 -2.68 -0.90
CA GLU A 48 -4.03 -2.46 0.15
C GLU A 48 -3.79 -3.36 1.37
N GLY A 49 -3.42 -4.63 1.14
CA GLY A 49 -3.08 -5.57 2.19
C GLY A 49 -1.80 -5.20 2.95
N ILE A 50 -0.79 -4.66 2.26
CA ILE A 50 0.44 -4.14 2.90
C ILE A 50 0.13 -2.89 3.72
N HIS A 51 -0.58 -1.92 3.13
CA HIS A 51 -0.97 -0.68 3.79
C HIS A 51 -1.80 -0.94 5.05
N SER A 52 -2.76 -1.86 5.00
CA SER A 52 -3.60 -2.22 6.14
C SER A 52 -2.79 -2.85 7.28
N ARG A 53 -1.83 -3.73 6.95
CA ARG A 53 -0.93 -4.34 7.95
C ARG A 53 -0.02 -3.32 8.60
N LEU A 54 0.59 -2.43 7.81
CA LEU A 54 1.45 -1.36 8.33
C LEU A 54 0.70 -0.44 9.28
N ARG A 55 -0.53 -0.03 8.93
CA ARG A 55 -1.38 0.77 9.83
C ARG A 55 -1.73 0.05 11.12
N ALA A 56 -2.04 -1.24 11.06
CA ALA A 56 -2.35 -2.03 12.24
C ALA A 56 -1.13 -2.16 13.17
N THR A 57 0.06 -2.37 12.61
CA THR A 57 1.32 -2.43 13.39
C THR A 57 1.62 -1.08 14.06
N LEU A 58 1.55 0.02 13.31
CA LEU A 58 1.75 1.37 13.87
C LEU A 58 0.75 1.69 14.99
N ALA A 59 -0.53 1.35 14.81
CA ALA A 59 -1.55 1.58 15.83
C ALA A 59 -1.30 0.74 17.10
N TYR A 60 -0.76 -0.48 16.95
CA TYR A 60 -0.38 -1.31 18.09
C TYR A 60 0.83 -0.74 18.83
N GLU A 61 1.86 -0.31 18.10
CA GLU A 61 3.06 0.29 18.69
C GLU A 61 2.78 1.62 19.41
N GLN A 62 1.80 2.40 18.95
CA GLN A 62 1.38 3.64 19.62
C GLN A 62 0.54 3.41 20.90
N ALA A 63 -0.03 2.22 21.08
CA ALA A 63 -0.89 1.87 22.21
C ALA A 63 -0.15 1.08 23.32
N ALA A 64 1.06 0.62 23.05
CA ALA A 64 1.93 -0.15 23.96
C ALA A 64 2.89 0.75 24.73
#